data_AF-A0A6S7GK13-F1
#
_entry.id   AF-A0A6S7GK13-F1
#
_cell.length_a   1.000
_cell.length_b   1.000
_cell.length_c   1.000
_cell.angle_alpha   90.00
_cell.angle_beta   90.00
_cell.angle_gamma   90.00
#
_symmetry.space_group_name_H-M   'P 1'
#
loop_
_entity.id
_entity.type
_entity.pdbx_description
1 polymer ?
#
loop_
_entity_poly.entity_id
_entity_poly.type
_entity_poly.pdbx_seq_one_letter_code
_entity_poly.pdbx_strand_id
1 'polypeptide(L)'
;MDNDLLCNFRKCRKRLSSFSWVTSCSHIFCDEDGTREFNKAYVCPACETNLSGKFDIVRIDLHPSEQYKSMILAGQRPETIMEICSRALSFWTYQAHQERTYQEYVSNKAKEKNVQLENYYEQLIAKSQQEISSLKSEISTKVKELEETKKRLHEASEKLQERSRQHQKLQVMYDTLRRKSINHSVFNYGDAVVTDVGRRKSAFDLTLGTAADILSRNGHSNSLVDLSRIGGTNALVNLPEKEFVWKPMSTVEDQCEVHTPLLNEAQALQNRVHLEIPGSGIKRRLGIKKIGP
;
A
#
# COMPACT_ATOMS: atom_id res chain seq x y z
N MET A 1 -31.68 8.45 5.66
CA MET A 1 -30.78 9.16 4.72
C MET A 1 -31.38 10.53 4.57
N ASP A 2 -30.68 11.56 5.01
CA ASP A 2 -31.20 12.92 4.97
C ASP A 2 -31.27 13.34 3.49
N ASN A 3 -32.48 13.47 2.95
CA ASN A 3 -32.73 13.94 1.60
C ASN A 3 -32.56 15.47 1.55
N ASP A 4 -31.41 15.96 2.01
CA ASP A 4 -31.12 17.39 2.02
C ASP A 4 -30.53 17.78 0.67
N LEU A 5 -30.95 18.93 0.14
CA LEU A 5 -30.30 19.50 -1.04
C LEU A 5 -28.89 19.97 -0.66
N LEU A 6 -27.94 19.73 -1.56
CA LEU A 6 -26.55 20.16 -1.39
C LEU A 6 -26.22 21.21 -2.45
N CYS A 7 -25.37 22.17 -2.10
CA CYS A 7 -24.86 23.15 -3.06
C CYS A 7 -24.14 22.44 -4.22
N ASN A 8 -24.58 22.68 -5.46
CA ASN A 8 -23.97 22.13 -6.67
C ASN A 8 -22.66 22.85 -7.07
N PHE A 9 -22.22 23.87 -6.32
CA PHE A 9 -20.90 24.45 -6.53
C PHE A 9 -19.82 23.42 -6.15
N ARG A 10 -18.93 23.10 -7.11
CA ARG A 10 -18.00 21.95 -7.03
C ARG A 10 -17.17 21.89 -5.73
N LYS A 11 -16.86 23.06 -5.15
CA LYS A 11 -16.02 23.18 -3.95
C LYS A 11 -16.78 23.37 -2.63
N CYS A 12 -18.10 23.54 -2.65
CA CYS A 12 -18.88 23.92 -1.46
C CYS A 12 -19.59 22.74 -0.83
N ARG A 13 -20.49 22.07 -1.58
CA ARG A 13 -21.23 20.87 -1.14
C ARG A 13 -21.98 21.03 0.20
N LYS A 14 -22.19 22.27 0.67
CA LYS A 14 -22.89 22.59 1.92
C LYS A 14 -24.36 22.19 1.81
N ARG A 15 -24.92 21.67 2.91
CA ARG A 15 -26.37 21.43 3.04
C ARG A 15 -27.14 22.73 2.96
N LEU A 16 -28.21 22.73 2.18
CA LEU A 16 -29.04 23.89 1.94
C LEU A 16 -30.22 23.87 2.91
N SER A 17 -30.38 24.95 3.69
CA SER A 17 -31.37 25.02 4.77
C SER A 17 -32.15 26.32 4.85
N SER A 18 -31.87 27.29 3.98
CA SER A 18 -32.55 28.60 4.01
C SER A 18 -32.76 29.10 2.59
N PHE A 19 -32.22 30.26 2.26
CA PHE A 19 -32.27 30.77 0.90
C PHE A 19 -31.28 30.03 0.01
N SER A 20 -31.70 29.78 -1.22
CA SER A 20 -30.88 29.10 -2.23
C SER A 20 -31.21 29.64 -3.62
N TRP A 21 -30.23 29.54 -4.51
CA TRP A 21 -30.36 29.99 -5.90
C TRP A 21 -30.59 28.79 -6.78
N VAL A 22 -31.74 28.72 -7.43
CA VAL A 22 -32.10 27.66 -8.38
C VAL A 22 -32.00 28.21 -9.80
N THR A 23 -31.54 27.35 -10.71
CA THR A 23 -31.37 27.68 -12.12
C THR A 23 -32.31 26.84 -13.00
N SER A 24 -32.63 27.33 -14.20
CA SER A 24 -33.45 26.58 -15.18
C SER A 24 -32.80 25.29 -15.67
N CYS A 25 -31.47 25.18 -15.58
CA CYS A 25 -30.72 23.95 -15.82
C CYS A 25 -30.74 22.96 -14.63
N SER A 26 -31.68 23.12 -13.70
CA SER A 26 -31.90 22.24 -12.54
C SER A 26 -30.75 22.18 -11.54
N HIS A 27 -29.85 23.17 -11.48
CA HIS A 27 -28.83 23.28 -10.44
C HIS A 27 -29.26 24.25 -9.33
N ILE A 28 -28.85 23.95 -8.10
CA ILE A 28 -29.11 24.73 -6.89
C ILE A 28 -27.82 25.06 -6.14
N PHE A 29 -27.74 26.29 -5.63
CA PHE A 29 -26.57 26.84 -4.94
C PHE A 29 -26.97 27.45 -3.61
N CYS A 30 -26.06 27.44 -2.64
CA CYS A 30 -26.26 28.17 -1.39
C CYS A 30 -26.30 29.69 -1.64
N ASP A 31 -26.85 30.45 -0.69
CA ASP A 31 -27.00 31.90 -0.86
C ASP A 31 -25.66 32.62 -1.09
N GLU A 32 -24.60 32.17 -0.42
CA GLU A 32 -23.24 32.69 -0.52
C GLU A 32 -22.64 32.50 -1.93
N ASP A 33 -22.70 31.27 -2.47
CA ASP A 33 -22.14 30.94 -3.78
C ASP A 33 -22.99 31.51 -4.91
N GLY A 34 -24.31 31.40 -4.82
CA GLY A 34 -25.23 31.95 -5.81
C GLY A 34 -25.08 33.46 -5.94
N THR A 35 -25.08 34.18 -4.82
CA THR A 35 -24.86 35.64 -4.82
C THR A 35 -23.49 36.00 -5.42
N ARG A 36 -22.44 35.26 -5.07
CA ARG A 36 -21.08 35.53 -5.57
C ARG A 36 -20.93 35.29 -7.07
N GLU A 37 -21.49 34.20 -7.60
CA GLU A 37 -21.29 33.84 -9.00
C GLU A 37 -22.27 34.54 -9.94
N PHE A 38 -23.55 34.64 -9.58
CA PHE A 38 -24.56 35.25 -10.45
C PHE A 38 -24.49 36.79 -10.50
N ASN A 39 -23.80 37.43 -9.54
CA ASN A 39 -23.47 38.85 -9.64
C ASN A 39 -22.34 39.14 -10.65
N LYS A 40 -21.53 38.13 -11.00
CA LYS A 40 -20.44 38.29 -11.97
C LYS A 40 -20.91 37.99 -13.38
N ALA A 41 -21.64 36.88 -13.56
CA ALA A 41 -22.07 36.40 -14.85
C ALA A 41 -23.35 35.57 -14.75
N TYR A 42 -24.18 35.66 -15.77
CA TYR A 42 -25.37 34.83 -15.96
C TYR A 42 -24.99 33.47 -16.55
N VAL A 43 -24.08 32.75 -15.90
CA VAL A 43 -23.61 31.43 -16.35
C VAL A 43 -23.67 30.46 -15.17
N CYS A 44 -24.24 29.28 -15.38
CA CYS A 44 -24.33 28.25 -14.35
C CYS A 44 -22.94 27.77 -13.92
N PRO A 45 -22.56 27.88 -12.63
CA PRO A 45 -21.25 27.40 -12.16
C PRO A 45 -21.06 25.88 -12.21
N ALA A 46 -22.14 25.10 -12.37
CA ALA A 46 -22.08 23.64 -12.39
C ALA A 46 -21.91 23.06 -13.80
N CYS A 47 -22.68 23.56 -14.76
CA CYS A 47 -22.77 23.02 -16.13
C CYS A 47 -22.49 24.05 -17.24
N GLU A 48 -22.09 25.28 -16.90
CA GLU A 48 -21.65 26.32 -17.82
C GLU A 48 -22.73 26.81 -18.81
N THR A 49 -24.00 26.45 -18.60
CA THR A 49 -25.13 26.96 -19.37
C THR A 49 -25.29 28.47 -19.18
N ASN A 50 -25.51 29.21 -20.27
CA ASN A 50 -25.85 30.63 -20.22
C ASN A 50 -27.31 30.81 -19.78
N LEU A 51 -27.55 31.68 -18.81
CA LEU A 51 -28.79 31.87 -18.06
C LEU A 51 -29.34 33.30 -18.25
N SER A 52 -29.53 33.72 -19.50
CA SER A 52 -29.96 35.07 -19.85
C SER A 52 -31.47 35.32 -19.72
N GLY A 53 -32.27 34.28 -19.51
CA GLY A 53 -33.71 34.35 -19.40
C GLY A 53 -34.19 34.94 -18.06
N LYS A 54 -35.36 35.59 -18.08
CA LYS A 54 -35.95 36.25 -16.90
C LYS A 54 -36.15 35.33 -15.69
N PHE A 55 -36.40 34.05 -15.94
CA PHE A 55 -36.63 33.03 -14.90
C PHE A 55 -35.55 31.95 -14.86
N ASP A 56 -34.40 32.19 -15.52
CA ASP A 56 -33.30 31.22 -15.55
C ASP A 56 -32.56 31.13 -14.23
N ILE A 57 -32.66 32.17 -13.39
CA ILE A 57 -32.05 32.23 -12.06
C ILE A 57 -33.08 32.80 -11.10
N VAL A 58 -33.42 32.03 -10.07
CA VAL A 58 -34.38 32.44 -9.05
C VAL A 58 -33.81 32.16 -7.67
N ARG A 59 -33.81 33.17 -6.81
CA ARG A 59 -33.54 33.00 -5.38
C ARG A 59 -34.84 32.56 -4.70
N ILE A 60 -34.81 31.38 -4.08
CA ILE A 60 -35.96 30.78 -3.39
C ILE A 60 -35.68 30.64 -1.90
N ASP A 61 -36.75 30.62 -1.11
CA ASP A 61 -36.74 30.14 0.26
C ASP A 61 -37.06 28.64 0.27
N LEU A 62 -36.20 27.82 0.88
CA LEU A 62 -36.43 26.38 1.01
C LEU A 62 -37.47 26.05 2.10
N HIS A 63 -37.78 27.00 2.98
CA HIS A 63 -38.76 26.82 4.06
C HIS A 63 -39.86 27.89 4.01
N PRO A 64 -40.64 27.97 2.91
CA PRO A 64 -41.70 28.96 2.80
C PRO A 64 -42.79 28.70 3.85
N SER A 65 -43.45 29.76 4.32
CA SER A 65 -44.55 29.67 5.28
C SER A 65 -45.78 28.96 4.70
N GLU A 66 -46.59 28.34 5.56
CA GLU A 66 -47.84 27.67 5.15
C GLU A 66 -48.82 28.63 4.45
N GLN A 67 -48.85 29.90 4.89
CA GLN A 67 -49.65 30.92 4.22
C GLN A 67 -49.16 31.18 2.80
N TYR A 68 -47.84 31.27 2.59
CA TYR A 68 -47.28 31.46 1.25
C TYR A 68 -47.60 30.27 0.34
N LYS A 69 -47.41 29.03 0.81
CA LYS A 69 -47.76 27.80 0.06
C LYS A 69 -49.23 27.78 -0.39
N SER A 70 -50.14 28.20 0.49
CA SER A 70 -51.57 28.27 0.18
C SER A 70 -51.88 29.35 -0.84
N MET A 71 -51.26 30.54 -0.70
CA MET A 71 -51.53 31.69 -1.55
C MET A 71 -51.00 31.53 -2.97
N ILE A 72 -49.83 30.89 -3.17
CA ILE A 72 -49.28 30.70 -4.52
C ILE A 72 -50.08 29.69 -5.37
N LEU A 73 -50.82 28.78 -4.72
CA LEU A 73 -51.66 27.78 -5.39
C LEU A 73 -53.11 28.22 -5.55
N ALA A 74 -53.55 29.24 -4.81
CA ALA A 74 -54.93 29.73 -4.84
C ALA A 74 -55.31 30.24 -6.25
N GLY A 75 -56.45 29.80 -6.77
CA GLY A 75 -56.96 30.18 -8.09
C GLY A 75 -56.34 29.42 -9.27
N GLN A 76 -55.38 28.52 -9.04
CA GLN A 76 -54.82 27.66 -10.07
C GLN A 76 -55.75 26.47 -10.37
N ARG A 77 -55.73 26.02 -11.63
CA ARG A 77 -56.45 24.81 -12.05
C ARG A 77 -55.75 23.56 -11.53
N PRO A 78 -56.49 22.46 -11.23
CA PRO A 78 -55.89 21.20 -10.80
C PRO A 78 -54.80 20.69 -11.75
N GLU A 79 -54.99 20.84 -13.07
CA GLU A 79 -54.01 20.42 -14.07
C GLU A 79 -52.66 21.14 -13.89
N THR A 80 -52.70 22.47 -13.73
CA THR A 80 -51.51 23.30 -13.49
C THR A 80 -50.81 22.94 -12.18
N ILE A 81 -51.57 22.63 -11.12
CA ILE A 81 -50.99 22.22 -9.83
C ILE A 81 -50.25 20.88 -9.99
N MET A 82 -50.85 19.90 -10.67
CA MET A 82 -50.21 18.61 -10.91
C MET A 82 -48.95 18.74 -11.76
N GLU A 83 -48.96 19.62 -12.76
CA GLU A 83 -47.80 19.97 -13.56
C GLU A 83 -46.65 20.58 -12.74
N ILE A 84 -46.96 21.51 -11.82
CA ILE A 84 -45.98 22.11 -10.91
C ILE A 84 -45.38 21.03 -10.01
N CYS A 85 -46.22 20.16 -9.42
CA CYS A 85 -45.77 19.05 -8.59
C CYS A 85 -44.84 18.10 -9.36
N SER A 86 -45.20 17.73 -10.59
CA SER A 86 -44.38 16.87 -11.45
C SER A 86 -43.00 17.45 -11.73
N ARG A 87 -42.93 18.75 -12.04
CA ARG A 87 -41.66 19.47 -12.27
C ARG A 87 -40.81 19.53 -10.99
N ALA A 88 -41.43 19.79 -9.84
CA ALA A 88 -40.74 19.81 -8.55
C ALA A 88 -40.16 18.42 -8.17
N LEU A 89 -40.93 17.36 -8.38
CA LEU A 89 -40.47 15.98 -8.14
C LEU A 89 -39.33 15.60 -9.10
N SER A 90 -39.41 16.02 -10.35
CA SER A 90 -38.34 15.79 -11.34
C SER A 90 -37.04 16.48 -10.92
N PHE A 91 -37.12 17.71 -10.42
CA PHE A 91 -35.97 18.43 -9.86
C PHE A 91 -35.34 17.66 -8.69
N TRP A 92 -36.14 17.23 -7.72
CA TRP A 92 -35.65 16.45 -6.57
C TRP A 92 -35.03 15.11 -6.98
N THR A 93 -35.64 14.43 -7.95
CA THR A 93 -35.14 13.17 -8.50
C THR A 93 -33.78 13.38 -9.18
N TYR A 94 -33.65 14.45 -9.96
CA TYR A 94 -32.39 14.84 -10.58
C TYR A 94 -31.30 15.12 -9.53
N GLN A 95 -31.62 15.89 -8.49
CA GLN A 95 -30.67 16.20 -7.42
C GLN A 95 -30.23 14.96 -6.64
N ALA A 96 -31.16 14.05 -6.31
CA ALA A 96 -30.84 12.80 -5.64
C ALA A 96 -30.00 11.86 -6.51
N HIS A 97 -30.29 11.80 -7.81
CA HIS A 97 -29.50 11.01 -8.77
C HIS A 97 -28.09 11.59 -8.91
N GLN A 98 -27.97 12.90 -9.08
CA GLN A 98 -26.69 13.61 -9.16
C GLN A 98 -25.83 13.34 -7.93
N GLU A 99 -26.43 13.41 -6.74
CA GLU A 99 -25.74 13.11 -5.49
C GLU A 99 -25.25 11.67 -5.45
N ARG A 100 -26.11 10.71 -5.82
CA ARG A 100 -25.74 9.30 -5.86
C ARG A 100 -24.56 9.05 -6.79
N THR A 101 -24.61 9.56 -8.01
CA THR A 101 -23.52 9.40 -8.99
C THR A 101 -22.22 10.03 -8.51
N TYR A 102 -22.29 11.18 -7.85
CA TYR A 102 -21.12 11.80 -7.24
C TYR A 102 -20.51 10.92 -6.14
N GLN A 103 -21.35 10.39 -5.23
CA GLN A 103 -20.89 9.52 -4.15
C GLN A 103 -20.30 8.20 -4.68
N GLU A 104 -20.88 7.63 -5.72
CA GLU A 104 -20.34 6.47 -6.43
C GLU A 104 -18.96 6.77 -7.02
N TYR A 105 -18.79 7.91 -7.69
CA TYR A 105 -17.50 8.35 -8.22
C TYR A 105 -16.45 8.50 -7.11
N VAL A 106 -16.78 9.19 -6.01
CA VAL A 106 -15.87 9.37 -4.86
C VAL A 106 -15.50 8.01 -4.26
N SER A 107 -16.47 7.12 -4.09
CA SER A 107 -16.24 5.77 -3.57
C SER A 107 -15.30 4.97 -4.48
N ASN A 108 -15.53 5.00 -5.80
CA ASN A 108 -14.68 4.28 -6.75
C ASN A 108 -13.26 4.83 -6.78
N LYS A 109 -13.09 6.17 -6.81
CA LYS A 109 -11.75 6.80 -6.74
C LYS A 109 -11.01 6.43 -5.44
N ALA A 110 -11.72 6.35 -4.32
CA ALA A 110 -11.14 5.90 -3.05
C ALA A 110 -10.75 4.41 -3.09
N LYS A 111 -11.59 3.54 -3.66
CA LYS A 111 -11.28 2.11 -3.85
C LYS A 111 -10.07 1.90 -4.75
N GLU A 112 -9.97 2.62 -5.87
CA GLU A 112 -8.81 2.56 -6.77
C GLU A 112 -7.52 2.93 -6.04
N LYS A 113 -7.53 4.00 -5.22
CA LYS A 113 -6.38 4.39 -4.39
C LYS A 113 -6.03 3.32 -3.35
N ASN A 114 -7.02 2.70 -2.72
CA ASN A 114 -6.78 1.61 -1.78
C ASN A 114 -6.11 0.42 -2.46
N VAL A 115 -6.62 -0.02 -3.61
CA VAL A 115 -6.01 -1.12 -4.39
C VAL A 115 -4.56 -0.78 -4.81
N GLN A 116 -4.30 0.46 -5.21
CA GLN A 116 -2.93 0.90 -5.52
C GLN A 116 -2.00 0.80 -4.30
N LEU A 117 -2.48 1.22 -3.12
CA LEU A 117 -1.72 1.13 -1.88
C LEU A 117 -1.52 -0.31 -1.42
N GLU A 118 -2.54 -1.15 -1.53
CA GLU A 118 -2.45 -2.60 -1.23
C GLU A 118 -1.37 -3.25 -2.08
N ASN A 119 -1.41 -3.06 -3.41
CA ASN A 119 -0.38 -3.59 -4.32
C ASN A 119 1.03 -3.07 -3.97
N TYR A 120 1.16 -1.79 -3.60
CA TYR A 120 2.43 -1.21 -3.19
C TYR A 120 2.98 -1.88 -1.92
N TYR A 121 2.13 -2.09 -0.90
CA TYR A 121 2.54 -2.75 0.33
C TYR A 121 2.86 -4.23 0.13
N GLU A 122 2.11 -4.94 -0.72
CA GLU A 122 2.43 -6.32 -1.10
C GLU A 122 3.81 -6.44 -1.74
N GLN A 123 4.15 -5.54 -2.66
CA GLN A 123 5.48 -5.48 -3.28
C GLN A 123 6.58 -5.19 -2.25
N LEU A 124 6.33 -4.25 -1.32
CA LEU A 124 7.28 -3.90 -0.28
C LEU A 124 7.53 -5.08 0.69
N ILE A 125 6.46 -5.80 1.06
CA ILE A 125 6.55 -7.01 1.88
C ILE A 125 7.35 -8.09 1.15
N ALA A 126 7.05 -8.35 -0.13
CA ALA A 126 7.77 -9.34 -0.92
C ALA A 126 9.27 -9.02 -1.03
N LYS A 127 9.62 -7.76 -1.29
CA LYS A 127 11.02 -7.29 -1.33
C LYS A 127 11.71 -7.48 0.01
N SER A 128 11.05 -7.12 1.11
CA SER A 128 11.60 -7.28 2.46
C SER A 128 11.80 -8.76 2.82
N GLN A 129 10.86 -9.63 2.44
CA GLN A 129 10.98 -11.07 2.63
C GLN A 129 12.14 -11.67 1.83
N GLN A 130 12.35 -11.20 0.60
CA GLN A 130 13.50 -11.60 -0.23
C GLN A 130 14.83 -11.19 0.43
N GLU A 131 14.92 -9.97 0.96
CA GLU A 131 16.11 -9.48 1.67
C GLU A 131 16.38 -10.29 2.94
N ILE A 132 15.34 -10.56 3.75
CA ILE A 132 15.45 -11.43 4.93
C ILE A 132 15.96 -12.83 4.54
N SER A 133 15.45 -13.40 3.45
CA SER A 133 15.89 -14.71 2.96
C SER A 133 17.37 -14.70 2.52
N SER A 134 17.79 -13.65 1.81
CA SER A 134 19.18 -13.46 1.38
C SER A 134 20.12 -13.37 2.59
N LEU A 135 19.79 -12.52 3.57
CA LEU A 135 20.59 -12.34 4.78
C LEU A 135 20.66 -13.63 5.60
N LYS A 136 19.56 -14.39 5.71
CA LYS A 136 19.55 -15.70 6.37
C LYS A 136 20.49 -16.70 5.68
N SER A 137 20.50 -16.71 4.35
CA SER A 137 21.42 -17.56 3.57
C SER A 137 22.87 -17.16 3.82
N GLU A 138 23.18 -15.87 3.77
CA GLU A 138 24.53 -15.34 4.03
C GLU A 138 25.00 -15.70 5.44
N ILE A 139 24.16 -15.50 6.47
CA ILE A 139 24.46 -15.91 7.84
C ILE A 139 24.75 -17.41 7.91
N SER A 140 23.94 -18.25 7.23
CA SER A 140 24.17 -19.69 7.20
C SER A 140 25.53 -20.06 6.58
N THR A 141 25.91 -19.39 5.48
CA THR A 141 27.23 -19.60 4.86
C THR A 141 28.37 -19.17 5.78
N LYS A 142 28.26 -18.01 6.42
CA LYS A 142 29.27 -17.49 7.35
C LYS A 142 29.43 -18.36 8.59
N VAL A 143 28.34 -18.92 9.11
CA VAL A 143 28.38 -19.89 10.21
C VAL A 143 29.17 -21.14 9.79
N LYS A 144 28.94 -21.68 8.59
CA LYS A 144 29.70 -22.84 8.08
C LYS A 144 31.19 -22.52 7.90
N GLU A 145 31.52 -21.38 7.31
CA GLU A 145 32.92 -20.93 7.15
C GLU A 145 33.62 -20.76 8.51
N LEU A 146 32.91 -20.21 9.50
CA LEU A 146 33.42 -20.03 10.85
C LEU A 146 33.70 -21.38 11.54
N GLU A 147 32.80 -22.35 11.42
CA GLU A 147 33.05 -23.69 11.96
C GLU A 147 34.21 -24.41 11.25
N GLU A 148 34.36 -24.24 9.94
CA GLU A 148 35.48 -24.81 9.20
C GLU A 148 36.82 -24.17 9.58
N THR A 149 36.86 -22.84 9.75
CA THR A 149 38.07 -22.14 10.20
C THR A 149 38.45 -22.49 11.64
N LYS A 150 37.47 -22.64 12.55
CA LYS A 150 37.71 -23.17 13.90
C LYS A 150 38.34 -24.57 13.85
N LYS A 151 37.83 -25.45 13.00
CA LYS A 151 38.39 -26.80 12.83
C LYS A 151 39.84 -26.75 12.35
N ARG A 152 40.14 -25.95 11.32
CA ARG A 152 41.51 -25.76 10.81
C ARG A 152 42.45 -25.17 11.86
N LEU A 153 41.98 -24.22 12.68
CA LEU A 153 42.75 -23.65 13.78
C LEU A 153 43.09 -24.71 14.83
N HIS A 154 42.12 -25.57 15.18
CA HIS A 154 42.33 -26.67 16.11
C HIS A 154 43.39 -27.65 15.60
N GLU A 155 43.26 -28.12 14.36
CA GLU A 155 44.24 -29.02 13.72
C GLU A 155 45.66 -28.41 13.64
N ALA A 156 45.76 -27.10 13.36
CA ALA A 156 47.03 -26.39 13.34
C ALA A 156 47.65 -26.27 14.74
N SER A 157 46.83 -25.98 15.74
CA SER A 157 47.24 -25.92 17.15
C SER A 157 47.80 -27.27 17.64
N GLU A 158 47.12 -28.38 17.33
CA GLU A 158 47.60 -29.73 17.66
C GLU A 158 48.95 -30.03 17.01
N LYS A 159 49.11 -29.72 15.71
CA LYS A 159 50.38 -29.88 14.99
C LYS A 159 51.50 -29.05 15.62
N LEU A 160 51.21 -27.80 15.98
CA LEU A 160 52.18 -26.92 16.64
C LEU A 160 52.58 -27.48 18.00
N GLN A 161 51.62 -27.95 18.80
CA GLN A 161 51.90 -28.56 20.10
C GLN A 161 52.78 -29.80 19.98
N GLU A 162 52.53 -30.65 18.98
CA GLU A 162 53.36 -31.83 18.71
C GLU A 162 54.78 -31.43 18.27
N ARG A 163 54.92 -30.44 17.38
CA ARG A 163 56.23 -29.90 16.99
C ARG A 163 56.99 -29.28 18.17
N SER A 164 56.33 -28.54 19.03
CA SER A 164 56.93 -27.99 20.26
C SER A 164 57.42 -29.09 21.20
N ARG A 165 56.65 -30.18 21.38
CA ARG A 165 57.10 -31.35 22.14
C ARG A 165 58.33 -32.01 21.52
N GLN A 166 58.35 -32.18 20.19
CA GLN A 166 59.51 -32.74 19.47
C GLN A 166 60.75 -31.84 19.61
N HIS A 167 60.58 -30.53 19.44
CA HIS A 167 61.64 -29.56 19.61
C HIS A 167 62.21 -29.58 21.04
N GLN A 168 61.35 -29.61 22.06
CA GLN A 168 61.79 -29.70 23.46
C GLN A 168 62.58 -30.99 23.73
N LYS A 169 62.15 -32.13 23.19
CA LYS A 169 62.91 -33.39 23.27
C LYS A 169 64.30 -33.27 22.61
N LEU A 170 64.36 -32.72 21.40
CA LEU A 170 65.61 -32.50 20.68
C LEU A 170 66.54 -31.54 21.43
N GLN A 171 65.99 -30.45 22.00
CA GLN A 171 66.72 -29.46 22.78
C GLN A 171 67.37 -30.11 24.02
N VAL A 172 66.60 -30.91 24.78
CA VAL A 172 67.13 -31.64 25.94
C VAL A 172 68.26 -32.59 25.54
N MET A 173 68.11 -33.31 24.41
CA MET A 173 69.18 -34.19 23.90
C MET A 173 70.42 -33.41 23.48
N TYR A 174 70.26 -32.30 22.76
CA TYR A 174 71.36 -31.42 22.35
C TYR A 174 72.11 -30.87 23.57
N ASP A 175 71.41 -30.33 24.56
CA ASP A 175 72.02 -29.81 25.78
C ASP A 175 72.75 -30.89 26.58
N THR A 176 72.25 -32.12 26.55
CA THR A 176 72.91 -33.29 27.15
C THR A 176 74.22 -33.62 26.42
N LEU A 177 74.21 -33.67 25.09
CA LEU A 177 75.41 -33.90 24.28
C LEU A 177 76.43 -32.77 24.44
N ARG A 178 75.97 -31.52 24.41
CA ARG A 178 76.80 -30.32 24.63
C ARG A 178 77.50 -30.38 25.99
N ARG A 179 76.78 -30.68 27.08
CA ARG A 179 77.38 -30.86 28.42
C ARG A 179 78.43 -31.97 28.46
N LYS A 180 78.18 -33.10 27.81
CA LYS A 180 79.16 -34.20 27.69
C LYS A 180 80.42 -33.77 26.92
N SER A 181 80.26 -33.04 25.81
CA SER A 181 81.39 -32.56 25.01
C SER A 181 82.23 -31.49 25.72
N ILE A 182 81.59 -30.55 26.42
CA ILE A 182 82.29 -29.49 27.18
C ILE A 182 83.05 -30.10 28.36
N ASN A 183 82.44 -31.05 29.10
CA ASN A 183 83.14 -31.78 30.15
C ASN A 183 84.34 -32.58 29.61
N HIS A 184 84.30 -33.05 28.37
CA HIS A 184 85.45 -33.71 27.75
C HIS A 184 86.54 -32.71 27.36
N SER A 185 86.18 -31.49 26.92
CA SER A 185 87.15 -30.43 26.62
C SER A 185 87.75 -29.74 27.85
N VAL A 186 87.08 -29.74 29.01
CA VAL A 186 87.61 -29.09 30.23
C VAL A 186 88.62 -29.99 30.96
N PHE A 187 88.67 -31.29 30.67
CA PHE A 187 89.67 -32.21 31.23
C PHE A 187 90.87 -32.47 30.33
N ASN A 188 90.98 -31.81 29.17
CA ASN A 188 92.12 -32.01 28.29
C ASN A 188 92.52 -30.72 27.57
N TYR A 189 93.10 -29.77 28.30
CA TYR A 189 94.31 -29.05 27.88
C TYR A 189 94.89 -28.27 29.06
N GLY A 190 96.11 -28.64 29.46
CA GLY A 190 96.97 -27.77 30.25
C GLY A 190 97.54 -26.66 29.36
N ASP A 191 97.57 -25.46 29.92
CA ASP A 191 98.60 -24.43 29.78
C ASP A 191 99.16 -24.11 28.36
N ALA A 192 98.67 -23.04 27.74
CA ALA A 192 99.46 -22.07 26.95
C ALA A 192 98.59 -20.89 26.40
N VAL A 193 98.73 -19.72 27.05
CA VAL A 193 98.86 -18.33 26.55
C VAL A 193 98.25 -17.89 25.18
N VAL A 194 97.25 -16.99 25.31
CA VAL A 194 96.98 -15.69 24.62
C VAL A 194 96.63 -15.65 23.11
N THR A 195 95.44 -15.10 22.79
CA THR A 195 95.23 -13.85 22.01
C THR A 195 93.73 -13.54 21.77
N ASP A 196 93.42 -12.25 21.83
CA ASP A 196 92.20 -11.56 21.41
C ASP A 196 91.78 -11.89 19.95
N VAL A 197 90.47 -11.93 19.66
CA VAL A 197 89.79 -11.41 18.44
C VAL A 197 88.30 -11.85 18.42
N GLY A 198 87.39 -10.88 18.43
CA GLY A 198 86.31 -10.79 17.43
C GLY A 198 85.02 -11.63 17.59
N ARG A 199 83.98 -10.97 18.09
CA ARG A 199 82.58 -10.93 17.56
C ARG A 199 82.09 -12.15 16.74
N ARG A 200 81.15 -12.92 17.30
CA ARG A 200 80.13 -13.66 16.52
C ARG A 200 78.74 -13.41 17.10
N LYS A 201 77.89 -12.76 16.29
CA LYS A 201 76.46 -12.57 16.58
C LYS A 201 75.80 -13.95 16.68
N SER A 202 75.11 -14.21 17.79
CA SER A 202 74.16 -15.32 17.88
C SER A 202 73.01 -15.02 16.92
N ALA A 203 72.86 -15.84 15.87
CA ALA A 203 71.80 -15.72 14.86
C ALA A 203 70.54 -16.52 15.22
N PHE A 204 70.27 -16.72 16.51
CA PHE A 204 69.05 -17.37 17.00
C PHE A 204 68.47 -16.56 18.15
N ASP A 205 67.98 -15.36 17.82
CA ASP A 205 66.96 -14.71 18.63
C ASP A 205 65.69 -14.66 17.77
N LEU A 206 64.94 -15.77 17.78
CA LEU A 206 63.58 -15.79 17.27
C LEU A 206 62.69 -15.29 18.40
N THR A 207 62.51 -13.97 18.45
CA THR A 207 61.45 -13.36 19.24
C THR A 207 60.11 -13.92 18.75
N LEU A 208 59.54 -14.84 19.54
CA LEU A 208 58.14 -15.26 19.37
C LEU A 208 57.28 -14.03 19.64
N GLY A 209 56.78 -13.40 18.57
CA GLY A 209 55.83 -12.30 18.66
C GLY A 209 54.66 -12.68 19.56
N THR A 210 54.28 -11.76 20.45
CA THR A 210 53.18 -11.97 21.38
C THR A 210 51.87 -12.06 20.57
N ALA A 211 50.91 -12.87 21.03
CA ALA A 211 49.63 -13.14 20.33
C ALA A 211 48.83 -11.89 19.89
N ALA A 212 49.18 -10.71 20.41
CA ALA A 212 48.64 -9.41 20.01
C ALA A 212 48.93 -9.04 18.53
N ASP A 213 50.08 -9.43 17.96
CA ASP A 213 50.47 -9.00 16.60
C ASP A 213 49.70 -9.72 15.47
N ILE A 214 49.05 -10.85 15.79
CA ILE A 214 48.28 -11.64 14.81
C ILE A 214 46.85 -11.11 14.66
N LEU A 215 46.30 -10.46 15.70
CA LEU A 215 44.92 -9.95 15.70
C LEU A 215 44.77 -8.62 14.93
N SER A 216 45.86 -7.90 14.67
CA SER A 216 45.81 -6.60 13.97
C SER A 216 45.70 -6.69 12.44
N ARG A 217 45.76 -7.88 11.83
CA ARG A 217 45.77 -8.04 10.35
C ARG A 217 44.42 -8.32 9.69
N ASN A 218 43.34 -8.49 10.47
CA ASN A 218 41.99 -8.78 9.96
C ASN A 218 41.00 -7.62 10.16
N GLY A 219 41.48 -6.38 10.09
CA GLY A 219 40.68 -5.17 10.28
C GLY A 219 40.20 -4.50 8.99
N HIS A 220 39.83 -5.23 7.94
CA HIS A 220 39.24 -4.61 6.74
C HIS A 220 38.14 -5.48 6.13
N SER A 221 36.93 -5.35 6.68
CA SER A 221 35.68 -5.22 5.91
C SER A 221 34.53 -5.45 6.88
N ASN A 222 33.83 -4.38 7.26
CA ASN A 222 32.37 -4.39 7.30
C ASN A 222 31.87 -2.95 7.33
N SER A 223 31.35 -2.55 6.19
CA SER A 223 30.51 -1.37 6.01
C SER A 223 29.34 -1.48 6.98
N LEU A 224 29.24 -0.47 7.83
CA LEU A 224 28.09 -0.17 8.65
C LEU A 224 26.94 0.16 7.68
N VAL A 225 25.96 -0.73 7.56
CA VAL A 225 24.69 -0.42 6.90
C VAL A 225 23.95 0.56 7.78
N ASP A 226 24.04 1.83 7.39
CA ASP A 226 23.29 2.94 7.94
C ASP A 226 21.78 2.74 7.62
N LEU A 227 21.02 2.33 8.62
CA LEU A 227 19.56 2.09 8.53
C LEU A 227 18.73 3.39 8.55
N SER A 228 19.35 4.56 8.40
CA SER A 228 18.65 5.86 8.57
C SER A 228 18.10 6.49 7.29
N ARG A 229 17.98 5.74 6.18
CA ARG A 229 17.51 6.29 4.90
C ARG A 229 16.26 5.61 4.33
N ILE A 230 15.18 5.55 5.13
CA ILE A 230 13.81 5.52 4.57
C ILE A 230 13.31 6.96 4.54
N GLY A 231 13.97 7.77 3.71
CA GLY A 231 13.65 9.17 3.49
C GLY A 231 13.30 9.39 2.02
N GLY A 232 12.00 9.38 1.74
CA GLY A 232 11.39 10.13 0.65
C GLY A 232 11.30 9.44 -0.72
N THR A 233 10.05 9.15 -1.11
CA THR A 233 9.50 9.69 -2.37
C THR A 233 7.99 9.94 -2.18
N ASN A 234 7.63 11.17 -1.81
CA ASN A 234 6.29 11.73 -2.04
C ASN A 234 6.10 11.97 -3.55
N ALA A 235 6.05 10.88 -4.31
CA ALA A 235 5.85 10.91 -5.76
C ALA A 235 4.66 10.03 -6.16
N LEU A 236 3.61 10.03 -5.35
CA LEU A 236 2.32 9.49 -5.77
C LEU A 236 1.53 10.62 -6.46
N VAL A 237 1.92 10.83 -7.73
CA VAL A 237 1.00 11.09 -8.84
C VAL A 237 0.01 12.25 -8.61
N ASN A 238 0.48 13.49 -8.80
CA ASN A 238 -0.38 14.57 -9.29
C ASN A 238 -0.63 14.34 -10.80
N LEU A 239 -1.58 13.46 -11.12
CA LEU A 239 -2.18 13.45 -12.46
C LEU A 239 -3.27 14.53 -12.48
N PRO A 240 -3.47 15.25 -13.60
CA PRO A 240 -4.51 16.27 -13.68
C PRO A 240 -5.85 15.62 -13.38
N GLU A 241 -6.54 16.11 -12.35
CA GLU A 241 -7.86 15.62 -12.00
C GLU A 241 -8.78 15.85 -13.20
N LYS A 242 -9.25 14.78 -13.85
CA LYS A 242 -10.43 14.90 -14.69
C LYS A 242 -11.58 15.25 -13.76
N GLU A 243 -11.94 16.52 -13.76
CA GLU A 243 -13.06 17.03 -13.00
C GLU A 243 -14.32 16.29 -13.44
N PHE A 244 -15.16 15.96 -12.45
CA PHE A 244 -16.47 15.38 -12.71
C PHE A 244 -17.32 16.43 -13.43
N VAL A 245 -17.55 16.23 -14.72
CA VAL A 245 -18.40 17.08 -15.56
C VAL A 245 -19.64 16.28 -15.91
N TRP A 246 -20.78 16.68 -15.35
CA TRP A 246 -22.07 16.18 -15.81
C TRP A 246 -22.47 16.91 -17.08
N LYS A 247 -22.82 16.15 -18.12
CA LYS A 247 -23.52 16.69 -19.29
C LYS A 247 -25.02 16.55 -19.04
N PRO A 248 -25.81 17.62 -19.20
CA PRO A 248 -27.26 17.54 -19.03
C PRO A 248 -27.84 16.49 -19.97
N MET A 249 -28.83 15.72 -19.50
CA MET A 249 -29.75 15.09 -20.45
C MET A 249 -30.54 16.22 -21.11
N SER A 250 -30.48 16.27 -22.44
CA SER A 250 -31.33 17.14 -23.25
C SER A 250 -32.79 16.87 -22.86
N THR A 251 -33.50 17.92 -22.48
CA THR A 251 -34.95 17.91 -22.36
C THR A 251 -35.52 17.54 -23.72
N VAL A 252 -36.05 16.33 -23.84
CA VAL A 252 -36.89 15.95 -24.96
C VAL A 252 -38.23 16.65 -24.75
N GLU A 253 -38.41 17.79 -25.42
CA GLU A 253 -39.73 18.39 -25.58
C GLU A 253 -40.47 17.72 -26.75
N ASP A 254 -41.74 17.39 -26.49
CA ASP A 254 -42.81 16.97 -27.40
C ASP A 254 -42.64 15.70 -28.25
N GLN A 255 -43.15 14.60 -27.68
CA GLN A 255 -44.28 13.87 -28.29
C GLN A 255 -45.04 13.08 -27.22
N CYS A 256 -46.24 13.58 -26.89
CA CYS A 256 -47.28 12.78 -26.23
C CYS A 256 -47.76 11.69 -27.20
N GLU A 257 -47.47 10.42 -26.89
CA GLU A 257 -48.43 9.34 -27.15
C GLU A 257 -48.49 8.43 -25.92
N VAL A 258 -49.68 8.39 -25.33
CA VAL A 258 -50.05 7.50 -24.24
C VAL A 258 -50.14 6.09 -24.81
N HIS A 259 -49.13 5.26 -24.56
CA HIS A 259 -49.26 3.81 -24.64
C HIS A 259 -48.69 3.17 -23.37
N THR A 260 -49.59 2.69 -22.52
CA THR A 260 -49.31 1.66 -21.52
C THR A 260 -48.97 0.35 -22.22
N PRO A 261 -47.92 -0.37 -21.74
CA PRO A 261 -48.06 -1.82 -21.64
C PRO A 261 -47.41 -2.35 -20.35
N LEU A 262 -48.23 -2.52 -19.31
CA LEU A 262 -48.03 -3.55 -18.30
C LEU A 262 -48.77 -4.81 -18.76
N LEU A 263 -48.14 -5.60 -19.63
CA LEU A 263 -48.40 -7.03 -19.85
C LEU A 263 -47.48 -7.47 -21.00
N ASN A 264 -46.33 -8.10 -20.71
CA ASN A 264 -45.69 -9.07 -21.63
C ASN A 264 -44.42 -9.77 -21.11
N GLU A 265 -43.98 -9.56 -19.87
CA GLU A 265 -42.83 -10.32 -19.33
C GLU A 265 -43.20 -11.62 -18.59
N ALA A 266 -44.47 -12.04 -18.61
CA ALA A 266 -44.91 -13.28 -17.97
C ALA A 266 -45.07 -14.49 -18.91
N GLN A 267 -44.72 -14.40 -20.19
CA GLN A 267 -44.89 -15.50 -21.16
C GLN A 267 -43.61 -15.99 -21.84
N ALA A 268 -42.42 -15.51 -21.44
CA ALA A 268 -41.14 -15.91 -22.04
C ALA A 268 -40.36 -16.99 -21.25
N LEU A 269 -40.96 -17.63 -20.24
CA LEU A 269 -40.30 -18.66 -19.41
C LEU A 269 -40.97 -20.05 -19.45
N GLN A 270 -41.86 -20.31 -20.40
CA GLN A 270 -42.54 -21.61 -20.52
C GLN A 270 -42.08 -22.52 -21.68
N ASN A 271 -41.08 -22.12 -22.46
CA ASN A 271 -40.58 -22.95 -23.56
C ASN A 271 -39.06 -23.15 -23.49
N ARG A 272 -38.60 -23.96 -22.54
CA ARG A 272 -37.29 -24.64 -22.66
C ARG A 272 -37.11 -25.81 -21.68
N VAL A 273 -37.88 -26.88 -21.86
CA VAL A 273 -37.48 -28.22 -21.42
C VAL A 273 -37.89 -29.25 -22.48
N HIS A 274 -36.96 -29.62 -23.34
CA HIS A 274 -36.93 -30.97 -23.91
C HIS A 274 -35.51 -31.26 -24.42
N LEU A 275 -34.73 -31.97 -23.63
CA LEU A 275 -33.59 -32.75 -24.08
C LEU A 275 -33.46 -33.94 -23.14
N GLU A 276 -33.86 -35.09 -23.66
CA GLU A 276 -33.87 -36.38 -23.01
C GLU A 276 -32.45 -36.88 -22.77
N ILE A 277 -32.22 -37.48 -21.59
CA ILE A 277 -31.08 -38.38 -21.35
C ILE A 277 -31.66 -39.67 -20.72
N PRO A 278 -31.42 -40.86 -21.29
CA PRO A 278 -32.01 -42.10 -20.80
C PRO A 278 -31.11 -42.83 -19.77
N GLY A 279 -31.75 -43.43 -18.77
CA GLY A 279 -31.38 -44.74 -18.25
C GLY A 279 -30.80 -44.85 -16.83
N SER A 280 -31.36 -45.82 -16.09
CA SER A 280 -30.93 -46.37 -14.79
C SER A 280 -31.32 -45.52 -13.56
N GLY A 281 -32.28 -45.87 -12.70
CA GLY A 281 -32.71 -47.19 -12.23
C GLY A 281 -32.14 -47.41 -10.82
N ILE A 282 -32.97 -47.23 -9.77
CA ILE A 282 -32.96 -48.00 -8.50
C ILE A 282 -34.10 -47.47 -7.61
N LYS A 283 -35.00 -48.39 -7.27
CA LYS A 283 -36.09 -48.26 -6.29
C LYS A 283 -35.51 -48.18 -4.88
N ARG A 284 -36.10 -47.37 -3.99
CA ARG A 284 -36.34 -47.76 -2.59
C ARG A 284 -37.48 -46.95 -1.97
N ARG A 285 -38.30 -47.69 -1.22
CA ARG A 285 -39.61 -47.38 -0.65
C ARG A 285 -39.43 -47.10 0.86
N LEU A 286 -40.46 -46.46 1.45
CA LEU A 286 -40.76 -46.30 2.90
C LEU A 286 -40.12 -45.05 3.54
N GLY A 287 -40.82 -44.24 4.33
CA GLY A 287 -42.16 -44.37 4.90
C GLY A 287 -42.62 -43.05 5.54
N ILE A 288 -43.94 -42.93 5.66
CA ILE A 288 -44.71 -41.82 6.21
C ILE A 288 -44.58 -41.79 7.74
N LYS A 289 -44.46 -40.59 8.35
CA LYS A 289 -45.07 -40.29 9.65
C LYS A 289 -45.43 -38.80 9.76
N LYS A 290 -46.74 -38.54 9.72
CA LYS A 290 -47.40 -37.31 10.20
C LYS A 290 -47.48 -37.37 11.72
N ILE A 291 -47.24 -36.26 12.41
CA ILE A 291 -47.79 -35.97 13.75
C ILE A 291 -48.05 -34.45 13.79
N GLY A 292 -49.34 -34.07 13.85
CA GLY A 292 -49.79 -32.82 14.47
C GLY A 292 -50.24 -33.10 15.91
N PRO A 293 -51.05 -32.27 16.58
CA PRO A 293 -51.76 -31.07 16.09
C PRO A 293 -51.01 -29.76 16.31
#